data_AF-A0AAV3QVP7-F1
#
_entry.id   AF-A0AAV3QVP7-F1
#
_cell.length_a   1.000
_cell.length_b   1.000
_cell.length_c   1.000
_cell.angle_alpha   90.00
_cell.angle_beta   90.00
_cell.angle_gamma   90.00
#
_symmetry.space_group_name_H-M   'P 1'
#
loop_
_entity.id
_entity.type
_entity.pdbx_description
1 polymer ?
#
loop_
_entity_poly.entity_id
_entity_poly.type
_entity_poly.pdbx_seq_one_letter_code
_entity_poly.pdbx_strand_id
1 'polypeptide(L)'
;MQEEWPTLACPNGTGIRPNGSKYSLSSIKSAIEKGIGYVPWIEYNTDTSGNSQLYQVYICVDTSGSNLIECRVFPNGKCASIIKFPTF
;
A
#
# COMPACT_ATOMS: atom_id res chain seq x y z
N MET A 1 -20.06 -0.29 -0.58
CA MET A 1 -18.63 -0.68 -0.52
C MET A 1 -18.07 -0.42 -1.91
N GLN A 2 -16.98 0.33 -2.06
CA GLN A 2 -16.40 0.55 -3.39
C GLN A 2 -15.98 -0.81 -3.97
N GLU A 3 -16.54 -1.19 -5.12
CA GLU A 3 -16.30 -2.49 -5.76
C GLU A 3 -15.04 -2.48 -6.65
N GLU A 4 -14.52 -1.30 -6.97
CA GLU A 4 -13.31 -1.11 -7.77
C GLU A 4 -12.28 -0.32 -6.96
N TRP A 5 -11.30 -1.01 -6.38
CA TRP A 5 -10.11 -0.34 -5.89
C TRP A 5 -9.26 0.08 -7.09
N PRO A 6 -8.74 1.32 -7.13
CA PRO A 6 -7.67 1.63 -8.06
C PRO A 6 -6.52 0.69 -7.73
N THR A 7 -6.27 -0.28 -8.62
CA THR A 7 -5.06 -1.10 -8.52
C THR A 7 -3.86 -0.15 -8.46
N LEU A 8 -2.82 -0.52 -7.70
CA LEU A 8 -1.55 0.24 -7.64
C LEU A 8 -0.98 0.54 -9.04
N ALA A 9 -1.43 -0.22 -10.04
CA ALA A 9 -1.22 0.02 -11.45
C ALA A 9 -2.27 1.00 -12.02
N CYS A 10 -1.84 2.23 -12.29
CA CYS A 10 -2.57 3.10 -13.23
C CYS A 10 -2.65 2.40 -14.62
N PRO A 11 -3.81 2.40 -15.32
CA PRO A 11 -3.98 1.69 -16.60
C PRO A 11 -2.99 2.09 -17.71
N ASN A 12 -2.35 3.26 -17.63
CA ASN A 12 -1.41 3.76 -18.64
C ASN A 12 0.06 3.34 -18.44
N GLY A 13 0.34 2.29 -17.64
CA GLY A 13 1.63 1.59 -17.73
C GLY A 13 2.83 2.19 -16.98
N THR A 14 2.67 3.33 -16.29
CA THR A 14 3.74 4.01 -15.53
C THR A 14 3.60 3.89 -14.00
N GLY A 15 2.72 3.01 -13.52
CA GLY A 15 2.40 2.84 -12.09
C GLY A 15 3.26 1.84 -11.30
N ILE A 16 2.96 1.72 -10.01
CA ILE A 16 3.57 0.75 -9.10
C ILE A 16 3.00 -0.63 -9.39
N ARG A 17 3.84 -1.60 -9.76
CA ARG A 17 3.41 -2.90 -10.29
C ARG A 17 4.01 -4.08 -9.53
N PRO A 18 3.30 -5.22 -9.44
CA PRO A 18 3.84 -6.47 -8.89
C PRO A 18 4.79 -7.12 -9.90
N ASN A 19 5.91 -6.46 -10.20
CA ASN A 19 6.89 -6.90 -11.20
C ASN A 19 8.26 -7.20 -10.57
N GLY A 20 8.33 -7.32 -9.24
CA GLY A 20 9.57 -7.54 -8.50
C GLY A 20 10.41 -6.27 -8.29
N SER A 21 9.97 -5.11 -8.80
CA SER A 21 10.68 -3.85 -8.63
C SER A 21 10.62 -3.34 -7.19
N LYS A 22 11.58 -2.49 -6.86
CA LYS A 22 11.67 -1.80 -5.57
C LYS A 22 11.14 -0.37 -5.71
N TYR A 23 10.33 0.05 -4.76
CA TYR A 23 9.72 1.38 -4.72
C TYR A 23 9.94 2.01 -3.34
N SER A 24 9.99 3.34 -3.27
CA SER A 24 10.04 4.00 -1.97
C SER A 24 8.72 3.83 -1.24
N LEU A 25 8.76 3.69 0.09
CA LEU A 25 7.54 3.60 0.91
C LEU A 25 6.63 4.82 0.70
N SER A 26 7.24 6.01 0.56
CA SER A 26 6.53 7.25 0.26
C SER A 26 5.79 7.18 -1.08
N SER A 27 6.42 6.67 -2.14
CA SER A 27 5.77 6.58 -3.46
C SER A 27 4.56 5.66 -3.44
N ILE A 28 4.63 4.54 -2.71
CA ILE A 28 3.51 3.61 -2.53
C ILE A 28 2.36 4.30 -1.77
N LYS A 29 2.66 4.92 -0.62
CA LYS A 29 1.66 5.63 0.18
C LYS A 29 0.97 6.72 -0.63
N SER A 30 1.73 7.56 -1.32
CA SER A 30 1.18 8.64 -2.16
C SER A 30 0.38 8.13 -3.36
N ALA A 31 0.75 6.99 -3.95
CA ALA A 31 -0.03 6.40 -5.05
C ALA A 31 -1.40 5.92 -4.57
N ILE A 32 -1.45 5.25 -3.42
CA ILE A 32 -2.71 4.78 -2.82
C ILE A 32 -3.55 5.97 -2.36
N GLU A 33 -2.95 6.94 -1.68
CA GLU A 33 -3.63 8.16 -1.22
C GLU A 33 -4.27 8.93 -2.39
N LYS A 34 -3.56 9.06 -3.52
CA LYS A 34 -4.14 9.66 -4.74
C LYS A 34 -5.31 8.86 -5.31
N GLY A 35 -5.31 7.54 -5.13
CA GLY A 35 -6.38 6.66 -5.61
C GLY A 35 -7.63 6.69 -4.72
N ILE A 36 -7.46 6.73 -3.40
CA ILE A 36 -8.59 6.56 -2.46
C ILE A 36 -8.90 7.81 -1.61
N GLY A 37 -8.02 8.80 -1.60
CA GLY A 37 -8.14 10.03 -0.79
C GLY A 37 -7.65 9.92 0.65
N TYR A 38 -7.11 8.77 1.07
CA TYR A 38 -6.68 8.50 2.45
C TYR A 38 -5.30 7.85 2.50
N VAL A 39 -4.49 8.26 3.48
CA VAL A 39 -3.14 7.70 3.69
C VAL A 39 -3.23 6.29 4.28
N PRO A 40 -2.73 5.25 3.61
CA PRO A 40 -2.73 3.89 4.15
C PRO A 40 -1.56 3.66 5.11
N TRP A 41 -1.69 2.62 5.92
CA TRP A 41 -0.56 1.98 6.57
C TRP A 41 -0.04 0.80 5.76
N ILE A 42 1.27 0.67 5.65
CA ILE A 42 1.93 -0.34 4.85
C ILE A 42 2.75 -1.22 5.76
N GLU A 43 2.39 -2.50 5.79
CA GLU A 43 3.19 -3.53 6.43
C GLU A 43 4.03 -4.25 5.38
N TYR A 44 5.26 -4.56 5.77
CA TYR A 44 6.18 -5.33 4.95
C TYR A 44 6.77 -6.47 5.79
N ASN A 45 7.04 -7.58 5.14
CA ASN A 45 7.79 -8.70 5.69
C ASN A 45 9.14 -8.83 4.96
N THR A 46 9.88 -9.90 5.24
CA THR A 46 11.18 -10.18 4.61
C THR A 46 11.06 -11.43 3.76
N ASP A 47 11.43 -11.33 2.47
CA ASP A 47 11.48 -12.48 1.56
C ASP A 47 12.66 -13.41 1.86
N THR A 48 12.70 -14.59 1.23
CA THR A 48 13.78 -15.57 1.42
C THR A 48 15.16 -15.07 1.01
N SER A 49 15.23 -13.99 0.22
CA SER A 49 16.48 -13.32 -0.18
C SER A 49 16.83 -12.15 0.73
N GLY A 50 16.10 -11.95 1.84
CA GLY A 50 16.35 -10.88 2.80
C GLY A 50 15.81 -9.51 2.38
N ASN A 51 15.02 -9.40 1.30
CA ASN A 51 14.44 -8.11 0.90
C ASN A 51 13.18 -7.81 1.70
N SER A 52 13.05 -6.58 2.19
CA SER A 52 11.76 -6.05 2.64
C SER A 52 10.80 -5.99 1.45
N GLN A 53 9.63 -6.63 1.57
CA GLN A 53 8.63 -6.67 0.50
C GLN A 53 7.24 -6.26 1.00
N LEU A 54 6.46 -5.63 0.13
CA LEU A 54 5.07 -5.27 0.41
C LEU A 54 4.29 -6.52 0.82
N TYR A 55 3.66 -6.49 2.00
CA TYR A 55 2.92 -7.61 2.54
C TYR A 55 1.44 -7.29 2.73
N GLN A 56 1.12 -6.23 3.48
CA GLN A 56 -0.26 -5.82 3.73
C GLN A 56 -0.43 -4.31 3.62
N VAL A 57 -1.64 -3.90 3.21
CA VAL A 57 -2.08 -2.51 3.14
C VAL A 57 -3.30 -2.38 4.03
N TYR A 58 -3.23 -1.48 5.00
CA TYR A 58 -4.31 -1.19 5.93
C TYR A 58 -4.90 0.18 5.64
N ILE A 59 -6.23 0.23 5.59
CA ILE A 59 -7.02 1.45 5.39
C ILE A 59 -8.09 1.47 6.47
N CYS A 60 -8.41 2.64 7.01
CA CYS A 60 -9.44 2.79 8.02
C CYS A 60 -10.82 3.03 7.41
N VAL A 61 -11.80 2.38 7.99
CA VAL A 61 -13.23 2.56 7.70
C VAL A 61 -13.93 3.06 8.95
N ASP A 62 -15.03 3.79 8.77
CA ASP A 62 -15.89 4.14 9.90
C ASP A 62 -16.51 2.89 10.56
N THR A 63 -17.12 3.07 11.73
CA THR A 63 -17.72 1.96 12.49
C THR A 63 -18.94 1.35 11.80
N SER A 64 -19.50 2.01 10.80
CA SER A 64 -20.55 1.44 9.95
C SER A 64 -20.00 0.61 8.80
N GLY A 65 -18.67 0.63 8.58
CA GLY A 65 -18.00 -0.04 7.47
C GLY A 65 -18.34 0.54 6.10
N SER A 66 -18.91 1.75 6.05
CA SER A 66 -19.48 2.31 4.82
C SER A 66 -18.57 3.33 4.14
N ASN A 67 -17.82 4.10 4.93
CA ASN A 67 -16.95 5.15 4.42
C ASN A 67 -15.50 4.91 4.83
N LEU A 68 -14.58 5.24 3.92
CA LEU A 68 -13.17 5.39 4.27
C LEU A 68 -13.00 6.63 5.16
N ILE A 69 -12.08 6.56 6.12
CA ILE A 69 -11.75 7.66 7.03
C ILE A 69 -10.26 7.74 7.26
N GLU A 70 -9.79 8.87 7.79
CA GLU A 70 -8.41 8.99 8.28
C GLU A 70 -8.18 8.04 9.46
N CYS A 71 -7.06 7.31 9.42
CA CYS A 71 -6.63 6.48 10.52
C CYS A 71 -6.15 7.32 11.70
N ARG A 72 -6.84 7.22 12.84
CA ARG A 72 -6.44 7.90 14.08
C ARG A 72 -5.15 7.33 14.70
N VAL A 73 -4.92 6.03 14.50
CA VAL A 73 -3.78 5.29 15.03
C VAL A 73 -3.31 4.31 13.97
N PHE A 74 -1.99 4.22 13.77
CA PHE A 74 -1.38 3.21 12.92
C PHE A 74 -0.79 2.07 13.75
N PRO A 75 -0.79 0.83 13.24
CA PRO A 75 -0.08 -0.28 13.87
C PRO A 75 1.40 0.06 14.11
N ASN A 76 1.97 -0.47 15.19
CA ASN A 76 3.41 -0.44 15.37
C ASN A 76 4.07 -1.38 14.36
N GLY A 77 5.11 -0.92 13.68
CA GLY A 77 5.80 -1.71 12.68
C GLY A 77 7.25 -1.29 12.49
N LYS A 78 7.98 -2.08 11.73
CA LYS A 78 9.34 -1.74 11.31
C LYS A 78 9.28 -0.61 10.27
N CYS A 79 10.35 0.18 10.16
CA CYS A 79 10.49 1.21 9.13
C CYS A 79 11.43 0.76 8.01
N ALA A 80 10.96 0.79 6.76
CA ALA A 80 11.78 0.56 5.57
C ALA A 80 11.54 1.70 4.58
N SER A 81 12.61 2.30 4.07
CA SER A 81 12.51 3.39 3.11
C SER A 81 12.17 2.91 1.69
N ILE A 82 12.57 1.68 1.35
CA ILE A 82 12.40 1.06 0.04
C ILE A 82 11.90 -0.37 0.25
N ILE A 83 10.83 -0.74 -0.46
CA ILE A 83 10.23 -2.07 -0.40
C ILE A 83 10.00 -2.65 -1.79
N LYS A 84 10.16 -3.97 -1.91
CA LYS A 84 9.91 -4.74 -3.14
C LYS A 84 8.42 -5.01 -3.30
N PHE A 85 7.88 -4.83 -4.50
CA PHE A 85 6.54 -5.33 -4.84
C PHE A 85 6.69 -6.69 -5.54
N PRO A 86 6.46 -7.82 -4.84
CA PRO A 86 6.65 -9.14 -5.43
C PRO A 86 5.78 -9.37 -6.66
N THR A 87 6.27 -10.23 -7.56
CA THR A 87 5.49 -10.81 -8.65
C THR A 87 4.53 -11.87 -8.11
N PHE A 88 3.37 -12.01 -8.77
CA PHE A 88 2.41 -13.09 -8.55
C PHE A 88 2.32 -13.97 -9.78
#